data_AF-A0A945YNT1-F1
#
_entry.id   AF-A0A945YNT1-F1
#
_cell.length_a   1.000
_cell.length_b   1.000
_cell.length_c   1.000
_cell.angle_alpha   90.00
_cell.angle_beta   90.00
_cell.angle_gamma   90.00
#
_symmetry.space_group_name_H-M   'P 1'
#
loop_
_entity.id
_entity.type
_entity.pdbx_description
1 polymer ?
#
loop_
_entity_poly.entity_id
_entity_poly.type
_entity_poly.pdbx_seq_one_letter_code
_entity_poly.pdbx_strand_id
1 'polypeptide(L)'
;MNTLFSKIQHNYYEILKVLIYVLAIVIVIWVSPKESLFKYEFQVGKPWSHDDLIAPFDFATLKTTTEIDDETRQITKAFIPYFRYDDEISAEGEVELIRNFNTAWELRPNNFDQADSSKYVNFLLKIYKKFESRGVIQ
;
A
#
# COMPACT_ATOMS: atom_id res chain seq x y z
N MET A 1 -43.73 73.74 18.57
CA MET A 1 -43.01 72.61 17.92
C MET A 1 -41.57 72.45 18.42
N ASN A 2 -41.26 72.67 19.71
CA ASN A 2 -39.85 72.65 20.20
C ASN A 2 -39.61 71.69 21.40
N THR A 3 -40.58 70.85 21.75
CA THR A 3 -40.47 69.92 22.90
C THR A 3 -39.71 68.63 22.57
N LEU A 4 -39.55 68.31 21.28
CA LEU A 4 -38.76 67.17 20.81
C LEU A 4 -37.26 67.45 20.91
N PHE A 5 -36.84 68.64 20.49
CA PHE A 5 -35.42 69.06 20.53
C PHE A 5 -34.88 69.15 21.96
N SER A 6 -35.67 69.67 22.91
CA SER A 6 -35.25 69.75 24.31
C SER A 6 -35.15 68.37 24.97
N LYS A 7 -36.05 67.44 24.63
CA LYS A 7 -35.98 66.04 25.09
C LYS A 7 -34.76 65.30 24.53
N ILE A 8 -34.41 65.54 23.27
CA ILE A 8 -33.21 64.97 22.63
C ILE A 8 -31.94 65.51 23.30
N GLN A 9 -31.89 66.80 23.62
CA GLN A 9 -30.75 67.39 24.33
C GLN A 9 -30.59 66.88 25.76
N HIS A 10 -31.69 66.67 26.50
CA HIS A 10 -31.62 66.22 27.89
C HIS A 10 -31.18 64.74 28.02
N ASN A 11 -31.53 63.90 27.03
CA ASN A 11 -31.20 62.47 27.02
C ASN A 11 -30.05 62.10 26.04
N TYR A 12 -29.17 63.04 25.71
CA TYR A 12 -28.12 62.83 24.71
C TYR A 12 -27.22 61.61 25.01
N TYR A 13 -26.94 61.33 26.28
CA TYR A 13 -26.10 60.20 26.70
C TYR A 13 -26.73 58.84 26.37
N GLU A 14 -28.02 58.66 26.67
CA GLU A 14 -28.75 57.42 26.36
C GLU A 14 -28.93 57.23 24.85
N ILE A 15 -29.16 58.33 24.12
CA ILE A 15 -29.27 58.31 22.65
C ILE A 15 -27.93 57.90 22.02
N LEU A 16 -26.81 58.46 22.48
CA LEU A 16 -25.47 58.09 22.00
C LEU A 16 -25.13 56.63 22.30
N LYS A 17 -25.49 56.12 23.49
CA LYS A 17 -25.28 54.71 23.85
C LYS A 17 -26.00 53.77 22.88
N VAL A 18 -27.28 54.06 22.57
CA VAL A 18 -28.05 53.27 21.59
C VAL A 18 -27.45 53.40 20.19
N LEU A 19 -27.06 54.61 19.78
CA LEU A 19 -26.44 54.86 18.48
C LEU A 19 -25.16 54.04 18.27
N ILE A 20 -24.29 53.98 19.29
CA ILE A 20 -23.06 53.19 19.26
C ILE A 20 -23.36 51.70 19.10
N TYR A 21 -24.41 51.20 19.76
CA TYR A 21 -24.83 49.80 19.64
C TYR A 21 -25.33 49.48 18.23
N VAL A 22 -26.16 50.37 17.66
CA VAL A 22 -26.65 50.24 16.28
C VAL A 22 -25.48 50.27 15.29
N LEU A 23 -24.54 51.20 15.47
CA LEU A 23 -23.35 51.31 14.62
C LEU A 23 -22.49 50.04 14.70
N ALA A 24 -22.29 49.49 15.89
CA ALA A 24 -21.55 48.23 16.08
C ALA A 24 -22.22 47.06 15.35
N ILE A 25 -23.55 46.93 15.44
CA ILE A 25 -24.32 45.90 14.72
C ILE A 25 -24.12 46.05 13.20
N VAL A 26 -24.22 47.28 12.67
CA VAL A 26 -24.01 47.55 11.24
C VAL A 26 -22.60 47.17 10.80
N ILE A 27 -21.58 47.49 11.60
CA ILE A 27 -20.18 47.13 11.31
C ILE A 27 -20.02 45.61 11.30
N VAL A 28 -20.56 44.90 12.29
CA VAL A 28 -20.47 43.43 12.35
C VAL A 28 -21.11 42.79 11.12
N ILE A 29 -22.30 43.26 10.71
CA ILE A 29 -22.98 42.76 9.50
C ILE A 29 -22.17 43.06 8.25
N TRP A 30 -21.57 44.25 8.16
CA TRP A 30 -20.79 44.66 7.00
C TRP A 30 -19.46 43.90 6.87
N VAL A 31 -18.80 43.59 7.99
CA VAL A 31 -17.55 42.82 8.03
C VAL A 31 -17.79 41.31 7.91
N SER A 32 -18.98 40.82 8.29
CA SER A 32 -19.30 39.40 8.22
C SER A 32 -19.18 38.89 6.78
N PRO A 33 -18.28 37.92 6.51
CA PRO A 33 -18.18 37.34 5.19
C PRO A 33 -19.51 36.65 4.90
N LYS A 34 -20.16 37.02 3.80
CA LYS A 34 -21.29 36.24 3.30
C LYS A 34 -20.79 34.83 3.09
N GLU A 35 -21.43 33.86 3.75
CA GLU A 35 -21.08 32.45 3.61
C GLU A 35 -20.90 32.14 2.12
N SER A 36 -19.80 31.48 1.78
CA SER A 36 -19.59 31.00 0.43
C SER A 36 -20.69 30.00 0.13
N LEU A 37 -21.73 30.45 -0.58
CA LEU A 37 -22.71 29.56 -1.20
C LEU A 37 -21.91 28.49 -1.95
N PHE A 38 -22.13 27.23 -1.57
CA PHE A 38 -21.45 26.10 -2.20
C PHE A 38 -21.70 26.22 -3.71
N LYS A 39 -20.65 26.48 -4.50
CA LYS A 39 -20.78 26.86 -5.92
C LYS A 39 -21.40 25.76 -6.79
N TYR A 40 -21.52 24.55 -6.25
CA TYR A 40 -21.99 23.37 -6.93
C TYR A 40 -23.37 22.98 -6.41
N GLU A 41 -24.40 23.33 -7.16
CA GLU A 41 -25.74 22.79 -6.95
C GLU A 41 -25.85 21.46 -7.72
N PHE A 42 -26.34 20.40 -7.06
CA PHE A 42 -26.58 19.10 -7.69
C PHE A 42 -28.06 18.72 -7.58
N GLN A 43 -28.57 18.08 -8.62
CA GLN A 43 -29.95 17.57 -8.67
C GLN A 43 -29.91 16.05 -8.79
N VAL A 44 -30.57 15.37 -7.86
CA VAL A 44 -30.64 13.90 -7.84
C VAL A 44 -31.31 13.40 -9.12
N GLY A 45 -30.68 12.44 -9.81
CA GLY A 45 -31.20 11.85 -11.04
C GLY A 45 -30.84 12.61 -12.32
N LYS A 46 -30.10 13.71 -12.24
CA LYS A 46 -29.52 14.40 -13.39
C LYS A 46 -28.02 14.10 -13.51
N PRO A 47 -27.46 14.14 -14.74
CA PRO A 47 -26.01 14.02 -14.93
C PRO A 47 -25.27 15.16 -14.21
N TRP A 48 -24.03 14.87 -13.82
CA TRP A 48 -23.12 15.84 -13.21
C TRP A 48 -22.81 16.96 -14.22
N SER A 49 -23.10 18.21 -13.85
CA SER A 49 -22.97 19.37 -14.75
C SER A 49 -21.72 20.21 -14.50
N HIS A 50 -20.95 19.88 -13.47
CA HIS A 50 -19.77 20.65 -13.06
C HIS A 50 -18.50 19.93 -13.47
N ASP A 51 -17.36 20.62 -13.38
CA ASP A 51 -16.08 19.98 -13.61
C ASP A 51 -15.79 18.89 -12.56
N ASP A 52 -15.05 17.87 -12.96
CA ASP A 52 -14.64 16.80 -12.05
C ASP A 52 -13.67 17.36 -11.00
N LEU A 53 -14.00 17.14 -9.73
CA LEU A 53 -13.18 17.52 -8.60
C LEU A 53 -12.08 16.48 -8.40
N ILE A 54 -10.96 16.66 -9.09
CA ILE A 54 -9.76 15.86 -8.90
C ILE A 54 -8.95 16.44 -7.73
N ALA A 55 -8.47 15.58 -6.84
CA ALA A 55 -7.62 16.00 -5.75
C ALA A 55 -6.32 16.62 -6.30
N PRO A 56 -5.81 17.74 -5.72
CA PRO A 56 -4.60 18.39 -6.19
C PRO A 56 -3.31 17.61 -5.85
N PHE A 57 -3.43 16.43 -5.25
CA PHE A 57 -2.32 15.55 -4.89
C PHE A 57 -2.82 14.10 -4.80
N ASP A 58 -1.87 13.17 -4.88
CA ASP A 58 -2.12 11.75 -4.67
C ASP A 58 -2.13 11.43 -3.18
N PHE A 59 -3.14 10.70 -2.73
CA PHE A 59 -3.16 10.12 -1.39
C PHE A 59 -2.73 8.66 -1.47
N ALA A 60 -1.88 8.22 -0.53
CA ALA A 60 -1.57 6.81 -0.40
C ALA A 60 -2.81 6.09 0.13
N THR A 61 -3.35 5.13 -0.65
CA THR A 61 -4.31 4.16 -0.14
C THR A 61 -3.57 3.20 0.79
N LEU A 62 -3.56 3.52 2.09
CA LEU A 62 -2.94 2.68 3.11
C LEU A 62 -3.77 1.40 3.25
N LYS A 63 -3.18 0.27 2.84
CA LYS A 63 -3.76 -1.05 3.08
C LYS A 63 -3.68 -1.40 4.56
N THR A 64 -4.68 -2.11 5.05
CA THR A 64 -4.64 -2.67 6.41
C THR A 64 -3.58 -3.76 6.50
N THR A 65 -3.07 -4.03 7.71
CA THR A 65 -2.11 -5.12 7.93
C THR A 65 -2.69 -6.47 7.52
N THR A 66 -3.98 -6.67 7.77
CA THR A 66 -4.71 -7.89 7.41
C THR A 66 -4.75 -8.12 5.90
N GLU A 67 -4.95 -7.06 5.10
CA GLU A 67 -4.94 -7.18 3.63
C GLU A 67 -3.55 -7.52 3.10
N ILE A 68 -2.50 -6.91 3.67
CA ILE A 68 -1.11 -7.20 3.29
C ILE A 68 -0.76 -8.66 3.59
N ASP A 69 -1.17 -9.17 4.75
CA ASP A 69 -0.90 -10.55 5.15
C ASP A 69 -1.63 -11.56 4.24
N ASP A 70 -2.87 -11.24 3.85
CA ASP A 70 -3.66 -12.08 2.93
C ASP A 70 -3.08 -12.08 1.52
N GLU A 71 -2.72 -10.92 0.98
CA GLU A 71 -2.06 -10.79 -0.33
C GLU A 71 -0.72 -11.53 -0.33
N THR A 72 0.10 -11.35 0.70
CA THR A 72 1.40 -12.03 0.84
C THR A 72 1.23 -13.54 0.83
N ARG A 73 0.22 -14.07 1.55
CA ARG A 73 -0.10 -15.49 1.56
C ARG A 73 -0.53 -16.00 0.19
N GLN A 74 -1.32 -15.22 -0.55
CA GLN A 74 -1.75 -15.59 -1.90
C GLN A 74 -0.58 -15.62 -2.88
N ILE A 75 0.28 -14.59 -2.86
CA ILE A 75 1.48 -14.51 -3.71
C ILE A 75 2.39 -15.69 -3.40
N THR A 76 2.65 -15.99 -2.12
CA THR A 76 3.52 -17.10 -1.73
C THR A 76 2.97 -18.45 -2.20
N LYS A 77 1.65 -18.65 -2.17
CA LYS A 77 1.02 -19.87 -2.69
C LYS A 77 1.12 -20.01 -4.21
N ALA A 78 1.04 -18.90 -4.93
CA ALA A 78 1.10 -18.87 -6.39
C ALA A 78 2.53 -18.68 -6.94
N PHE A 79 3.52 -18.54 -6.05
CA PHE A 79 4.89 -18.27 -6.45
C PHE A 79 5.54 -19.51 -7.07
N ILE A 80 5.96 -19.37 -8.32
CA ILE A 80 6.75 -20.38 -9.02
C ILE A 80 8.22 -19.96 -8.89
N PRO A 81 9.05 -20.68 -8.11
CA PRO A 81 10.45 -20.32 -7.96
C PRO A 81 11.18 -20.49 -9.30
N TYR A 82 11.96 -19.49 -9.66
CA TYR A 82 12.89 -19.57 -10.78
C TYR A 82 14.31 -19.63 -10.22
N PHE A 83 15.10 -20.57 -10.74
CA PHE A 83 16.48 -20.77 -10.33
C PHE A 83 17.41 -20.31 -11.47
N ARG A 84 18.53 -19.70 -11.10
CA ARG A 84 19.61 -19.41 -12.04
C ARG A 84 20.65 -20.51 -11.88
N TYR A 85 21.02 -21.11 -13.00
CA TYR A 85 22.12 -22.07 -13.01
C TYR A 85 23.44 -21.35 -12.73
N ASP A 86 24.26 -21.96 -11.88
CA ASP A 86 25.54 -21.45 -11.43
C ASP A 86 26.54 -22.61 -11.43
N ASP A 87 27.63 -22.46 -12.19
CA ASP A 87 28.63 -23.50 -12.39
C ASP A 87 29.40 -23.84 -11.11
N GLU A 88 29.63 -22.86 -10.23
CA GLU A 88 30.38 -23.09 -8.99
C GLU A 88 29.54 -23.90 -8.00
N ILE A 89 28.25 -23.53 -7.85
CA ILE A 89 27.30 -24.25 -7.00
C ILE A 89 27.03 -25.66 -7.53
N SER A 90 26.95 -25.82 -8.86
CA SER A 90 26.76 -27.13 -9.50
C SER A 90 27.93 -28.07 -9.19
N ALA A 91 29.17 -27.57 -9.32
CA ALA A 91 30.38 -28.34 -9.02
C ALA A 91 30.45 -28.76 -7.54
N GLU A 92 30.13 -27.84 -6.61
CA GLU A 92 30.05 -28.16 -5.18
C GLU A 92 28.98 -29.22 -4.89
N GLY A 93 27.81 -29.09 -5.52
CA GLY A 93 26.71 -30.04 -5.40
C GLY A 93 27.06 -31.45 -5.89
N GLU A 94 27.80 -31.58 -7.01
CA GLU A 94 28.29 -32.87 -7.50
C GLU A 94 29.21 -33.55 -6.47
N VAL A 95 30.13 -32.79 -5.87
CA VAL A 95 31.05 -33.29 -4.85
C VAL A 95 30.30 -33.76 -3.61
N GLU A 96 29.35 -32.95 -3.14
CA GLU A 96 28.53 -33.30 -1.97
C GLU A 96 27.68 -34.55 -2.22
N LEU A 97 27.09 -34.66 -3.41
CA LEU A 97 26.27 -35.80 -3.82
C LEU A 97 27.08 -37.10 -3.86
N ILE A 98 28.31 -37.06 -4.39
CA ILE A 98 29.22 -38.22 -4.37
C ILE A 98 29.61 -38.57 -2.92
N ARG A 99 29.91 -37.57 -2.09
CA ARG A 99 30.26 -37.77 -0.67
C ARG A 99 29.11 -38.44 0.12
N ASN A 100 27.89 -37.94 -0.06
CA ASN A 100 26.70 -38.48 0.59
C ASN A 100 26.40 -39.90 0.11
N PHE A 101 26.57 -40.15 -1.20
CA PHE A 101 26.44 -41.49 -1.76
C PHE A 101 27.46 -42.46 -1.16
N ASN A 102 28.75 -42.10 -1.11
CA ASN A 102 29.80 -42.96 -0.58
C ASN A 102 29.56 -43.31 0.89
N THR A 103 29.20 -42.31 1.71
CA THR A 103 28.82 -42.52 3.11
C THR A 103 27.65 -43.52 3.22
N ALA A 104 26.61 -43.36 2.40
CA ALA A 104 25.47 -44.27 2.41
C ALA A 104 25.83 -45.67 1.89
N TRP A 105 26.76 -45.77 0.96
CA TRP A 105 27.22 -47.03 0.37
C TRP A 105 28.04 -47.86 1.37
N GLU A 106 28.85 -47.23 2.21
CA GLU A 106 29.64 -47.90 3.25
C GLU A 106 28.77 -48.57 4.33
N LEU A 107 27.56 -48.07 4.56
CA LEU A 107 26.60 -48.63 5.52
C LEU A 107 25.82 -49.85 4.99
N ARG A 108 26.09 -50.26 3.75
CA ARG A 108 25.35 -51.31 3.05
C ARG A 108 25.80 -52.72 3.49
N PRO A 109 24.88 -53.71 3.56
CA PRO A 109 25.26 -55.11 3.75
C PRO A 109 26.08 -55.68 2.57
N ASN A 110 27.03 -56.56 2.90
CA ASN A 110 28.19 -57.04 2.11
C ASN A 110 27.93 -57.79 0.78
N ASN A 111 26.75 -57.64 0.17
CA ASN A 111 26.33 -58.43 -1.00
C ASN A 111 26.60 -57.74 -2.35
N PHE A 112 27.39 -56.68 -2.38
CA PHE A 112 27.56 -55.85 -3.58
C PHE A 112 29.01 -55.47 -3.81
N ASP A 113 29.47 -55.63 -5.05
CA ASP A 113 30.85 -55.36 -5.43
C ASP A 113 31.10 -53.86 -5.62
N GLN A 114 32.36 -53.45 -5.47
CA GLN A 114 32.77 -52.06 -5.66
C GLN A 114 32.55 -51.56 -7.10
N ALA A 115 32.55 -52.47 -8.09
CA ALA A 115 32.21 -52.17 -9.47
C ALA A 115 30.73 -51.75 -9.65
N ASP A 116 29.84 -52.24 -8.78
CA ASP A 116 28.43 -51.84 -8.78
C ASP A 116 28.28 -50.40 -8.27
N SER A 117 29.09 -49.98 -7.30
CA SER A 117 29.08 -48.62 -6.73
C SER A 117 29.26 -47.55 -7.81
N SER A 118 30.33 -47.67 -8.61
CA SER A 118 30.62 -46.71 -9.67
C SER A 118 29.52 -46.65 -10.73
N LYS A 119 28.83 -47.77 -11.01
CA LYS A 119 27.70 -47.80 -11.93
C LYS A 119 26.52 -46.99 -11.41
N TYR A 120 26.19 -47.09 -10.13
CA TYR A 120 25.12 -46.31 -9.51
C TYR A 120 25.47 -44.82 -9.36
N VAL A 121 26.70 -44.49 -8.99
CA VAL A 121 27.18 -43.09 -8.94
C VAL A 121 27.06 -42.43 -10.30
N ASN A 122 27.54 -43.09 -11.36
CA ASN A 122 27.47 -42.55 -12.73
C ASN A 122 26.03 -42.36 -13.21
N PHE A 123 25.13 -43.29 -12.85
CA PHE A 123 23.70 -43.13 -13.14
C PHE A 123 23.09 -41.94 -12.40
N LEU A 124 23.44 -41.77 -11.13
CA LEU A 124 22.93 -40.70 -10.28
C LEU A 124 23.46 -39.33 -10.72
N LEU A 125 24.74 -39.22 -11.09
CA LEU A 125 25.32 -38.01 -11.71
C LEU A 125 24.66 -37.67 -13.05
N LYS A 126 24.33 -38.69 -13.87
CA LYS A 126 23.61 -38.46 -15.13
C LYS A 126 22.20 -37.91 -14.89
N ILE A 127 21.52 -38.37 -13.85
CA ILE A 127 20.21 -37.83 -13.44
C ILE A 127 20.36 -36.40 -12.93
N TYR A 128 21.34 -36.16 -12.07
CA TYR A 128 21.63 -34.85 -11.48
C TYR A 128 21.87 -33.78 -12.58
N LYS A 129 22.80 -34.05 -13.51
CA LYS A 129 23.08 -33.17 -14.67
C LYS A 129 21.87 -32.96 -15.57
N LYS A 130 21.00 -33.97 -15.71
CA LYS A 130 19.76 -33.84 -16.48
C LYS A 130 18.76 -32.91 -15.80
N PHE A 131 18.70 -32.90 -14.47
CA PHE A 131 17.86 -31.97 -13.71
C PHE A 131 18.41 -30.54 -13.79
N GLU A 132 19.72 -30.35 -13.63
CA GLU A 132 20.34 -29.02 -13.73
C GLU A 132 20.14 -28.40 -15.12
N SER A 133 20.32 -29.18 -16.19
CA SER A 133 20.19 -28.70 -17.57
C SER A 133 18.74 -28.43 -18.02
N ARG A 134 17.76 -29.12 -17.46
CA ARG A 134 16.33 -28.91 -17.76
C ARG A 134 15.66 -27.90 -16.83
N GLY A 135 16.28 -27.60 -15.69
CA GLY A 135 15.67 -26.88 -14.58
C GLY A 135 14.61 -27.72 -13.85
N VAL A 136 14.23 -27.28 -12.64
CA VAL A 136 13.07 -27.81 -11.93
C VAL A 136 11.83 -27.19 -12.55
N ILE A 137 11.32 -27.78 -13.63
CA ILE A 137 10.01 -27.43 -14.16
C ILE A 137 8.99 -28.25 -13.38
N GLN A 138 8.20 -27.57 -12.55
CA GLN A 138 7.02 -28.14 -11.90
C GLN A 138 5.83 -28.12 -12.86
#